data_AF-G5BWC7-F1
#
_entry.id   AF-G5BWC7-F1
#
_cell.length_a   1.000
_cell.length_b   1.000
_cell.length_c   1.000
_cell.angle_alpha   90.00
_cell.angle_beta   90.00
_cell.angle_gamma   90.00
#
_symmetry.space_group_name_H-M   'P 1'
#
loop_
_entity.id
_entity.type
_entity.pdbx_description
1 polymer ?
#
loop_
_entity_poly.entity_id
_entity_poly.type
_entity_poly.pdbx_seq_one_letter_code
_entity_poly.pdbx_strand_id
1 'polypeptide(L)'
;MPHVKAAQAGRQGPAKRHLAEHFAAGEIKTDMSKKEWKLGLPIGQGGFGCMYLADTNSSKPAGSDAPCVEKVEPSDNGPLLTELKFYQRAAKPEQIQKWIRTHKLKYLGVPKYWGSGLHDKNGKSYRFMIIDRFGSDLQKIYEANAKRFSQKAVLQLSLRILDVLEYIHEHEYVHGDIKASNLLLSYKNPDQVYLVDYGLAYRYCPEGVHREYKDSKRRHDGTTEFTSIDTHNGVAPSRHGEIAKYMEAVKLLDYTEKRLYQKFRDILLQGPKAVGSKDDSKLDLGIVENGSLKAKAVAKKRKKAPNLVLKDII
;
A
#
# COMPACT_ATOMS: atom_id res chain seq x y z
N MET A 1 -34.08 -40.59 26.93
CA MET A 1 -32.78 -40.10 27.47
C MET A 1 -32.37 -38.87 26.68
N PRO A 2 -32.08 -37.72 27.32
CA PRO A 2 -31.71 -36.51 26.59
C PRO A 2 -30.28 -36.60 26.06
N HIS A 3 -30.07 -36.16 24.83
CA HIS A 3 -28.76 -36.10 24.17
C HIS A 3 -27.81 -35.18 24.95
N VAL A 4 -26.72 -35.76 25.48
CA VAL A 4 -25.59 -35.02 26.05
C VAL A 4 -24.83 -34.35 24.89
N LYS A 5 -24.86 -33.01 24.83
CA LYS A 5 -23.98 -32.24 23.93
C LYS A 5 -22.53 -32.46 24.37
N ALA A 6 -21.73 -33.10 23.53
CA ALA A 6 -20.29 -33.14 23.69
C ALA A 6 -19.74 -31.71 23.65
N ALA A 7 -19.04 -31.30 24.71
CA ALA A 7 -18.34 -30.02 24.77
C ALA A 7 -17.25 -30.01 23.69
N GLN A 8 -17.40 -29.15 22.68
CA GLN A 8 -16.31 -28.88 21.75
C GLN A 8 -15.19 -28.19 22.54
N ALA A 9 -14.01 -28.81 22.54
CA ALA A 9 -12.79 -28.19 23.03
C ALA A 9 -12.62 -26.83 22.33
N GLY A 10 -12.58 -25.76 23.12
CA GLY A 10 -12.40 -24.41 22.60
C GLY A 10 -11.14 -24.36 21.75
N ARG A 11 -11.30 -24.06 20.46
CA ARG A 11 -10.16 -23.68 19.61
C ARG A 11 -9.48 -22.51 20.30
N GLN A 12 -8.22 -22.68 20.70
CA GLN A 12 -7.39 -21.54 21.11
C GLN A 12 -7.46 -20.50 20.00
N GLY A 13 -7.91 -19.29 20.34
CA GLY A 13 -7.85 -18.16 19.43
C GLY A 13 -6.41 -17.95 18.95
N PRO A 14 -6.19 -17.32 17.79
CA PRO A 14 -4.85 -17.01 17.33
C PRO A 14 -4.07 -16.26 18.42
N ALA A 15 -2.77 -16.58 18.57
CA ALA A 15 -1.89 -15.92 19.52
C ALA A 15 -2.08 -14.39 19.44
N LYS A 16 -2.20 -13.72 20.60
CA LYS A 16 -2.36 -12.27 20.65
C LYS A 16 -1.16 -11.64 19.94
N ARG A 17 -1.42 -10.92 18.85
CA ARG A 17 -0.39 -10.17 18.12
C ARG A 17 0.05 -8.99 18.96
N HIS A 18 1.35 -8.71 18.98
CA HIS A 18 1.92 -7.62 19.77
C HIS A 18 2.44 -6.50 18.85
N LEU A 19 2.45 -5.28 19.38
CA LEU A 19 2.93 -4.09 18.66
C LEU A 19 4.46 -4.01 18.77
N ALA A 20 5.12 -3.51 17.73
CA ALA A 20 6.56 -3.28 17.76
C ALA A 20 6.94 -2.22 18.81
N GLU A 21 8.02 -2.46 19.57
CA GLU A 21 8.67 -1.39 20.33
C GLU A 21 9.30 -0.35 19.39
N HIS A 22 9.49 0.88 19.86
CA HIS A 22 10.09 1.92 19.04
C HIS A 22 11.63 1.80 18.95
N PHE A 23 12.15 1.98 17.75
CA PHE A 23 13.58 2.15 17.47
C PHE A 23 14.00 3.62 17.54
N ALA A 24 15.24 3.87 17.97
CA ALA A 24 15.77 5.22 18.11
C ALA A 24 16.21 5.78 16.74
N ALA A 25 16.04 7.08 16.54
CA ALA A 25 16.62 7.72 15.35
C ALA A 25 18.15 7.64 15.41
N GLY A 26 18.78 7.32 14.28
CA GLY A 26 20.22 7.10 14.15
C GLY A 26 20.66 5.64 14.35
N GLU A 27 19.77 4.76 14.82
CA GLU A 27 20.06 3.33 14.95
C GLU A 27 20.39 2.72 13.58
N ILE A 28 21.40 1.84 13.54
CA ILE A 28 21.87 1.20 12.31
C ILE A 28 21.45 -0.26 12.32
N LYS A 29 20.88 -0.72 11.21
CA LYS A 29 20.48 -2.11 11.00
C LYS A 29 21.16 -2.67 9.75
N THR A 30 21.69 -3.88 9.86
CA THR A 30 22.33 -4.59 8.76
C THR A 30 21.33 -5.56 8.15
N ASP A 31 21.10 -5.46 6.84
CA ASP A 31 20.22 -6.37 6.13
C ASP A 31 20.91 -7.71 5.78
N MET A 32 20.12 -8.66 5.26
CA MET A 32 20.63 -9.99 4.87
C MET A 32 21.71 -9.95 3.77
N SER A 33 21.83 -8.84 3.04
CA SER A 33 22.87 -8.61 2.02
C SER A 33 24.09 -7.88 2.59
N LYS A 34 24.17 -7.76 3.92
CA LYS A 34 25.23 -7.04 4.67
C LYS A 34 25.25 -5.54 4.40
N LYS A 35 24.18 -4.97 3.84
CA LYS A 35 24.06 -3.53 3.65
C LYS A 35 23.51 -2.89 4.93
N GLU A 36 24.13 -1.79 5.32
CA GLU A 36 23.75 -1.05 6.53
C GLU A 36 22.78 0.08 6.19
N TRP A 37 21.73 0.17 7.00
CA TRP A 37 20.66 1.15 6.90
C TRP A 37 20.59 1.94 8.20
N LYS A 38 20.60 3.27 8.12
CA LYS A 38 20.43 4.16 9.26
C LYS A 38 18.98 4.62 9.34
N LEU A 39 18.39 4.48 10.52
CA LEU A 39 17.03 4.93 10.80
C LEU A 39 16.95 6.43 11.07
N GLY A 40 15.86 7.03 10.60
CA GLY A 40 15.47 8.40 10.92
C GLY A 40 14.29 8.42 11.89
N LEU A 41 13.52 9.51 11.82
CA LEU A 41 12.33 9.68 12.65
C LEU A 41 11.21 8.68 12.27
N PRO A 42 10.36 8.28 13.23
CA PRO A 42 9.15 7.53 12.93
C PRO A 42 8.20 8.39 12.09
N ILE A 43 7.53 7.77 11.11
CA ILE A 43 6.59 8.44 10.20
C ILE A 43 5.18 7.85 10.24
N GLY A 44 5.01 6.72 10.92
CA GLY A 44 3.70 6.11 11.09
C GLY A 44 3.78 4.85 11.94
N GLN A 45 2.65 4.48 12.51
CA GLN A 45 2.45 3.25 13.27
C GLN A 45 1.13 2.63 12.81
N GLY A 46 1.21 1.43 12.26
CA GLY A 46 0.05 0.64 11.85
C GLY A 46 -0.43 -0.27 12.99
N GLY A 47 -1.39 -1.15 12.69
CA GLY A 47 -1.94 -2.06 13.70
C GLY A 47 -0.95 -3.08 14.29
N PHE A 48 0.14 -3.39 13.56
CA PHE A 48 1.08 -4.45 13.95
C PHE A 48 2.56 -4.05 13.86
N GLY A 49 2.86 -2.84 13.38
CA GLY A 49 4.23 -2.44 13.04
C GLY A 49 4.45 -0.93 13.01
N CYS A 50 5.71 -0.54 13.00
CA CYS A 50 6.16 0.84 12.94
C CYS A 50 6.83 1.12 11.60
N MET A 51 6.77 2.37 11.14
CA MET A 51 7.47 2.84 9.96
C MET A 51 8.43 3.98 10.32
N TYR A 52 9.64 3.90 9.80
CA TYR A 52 10.71 4.87 10.02
C TYR A 52 11.24 5.38 8.69
N LEU A 53 11.72 6.61 8.66
CA LEU A 53 12.61 7.04 7.59
C LEU A 53 13.86 6.15 7.59
N ALA A 54 14.39 5.84 6.42
CA ALA A 54 15.60 5.04 6.29
C ALA A 54 16.48 5.56 5.14
N ASP A 55 17.78 5.53 5.36
CA ASP A 55 18.78 5.79 4.33
C ASP A 55 19.95 4.82 4.48
N THR A 56 20.75 4.68 3.43
CA THR A 56 22.06 4.03 3.49
C THR A 56 22.92 4.64 4.58
N ASN A 57 23.65 3.79 5.32
CA ASN A 57 24.52 4.27 6.38
C ASN A 57 25.57 5.25 5.81
N SER A 58 25.61 6.44 6.38
CA SER A 58 26.54 7.52 6.01
C SER A 58 26.82 8.40 7.22
N SER A 59 27.66 9.44 7.11
CA SER A 59 27.83 10.40 8.21
C SER A 59 26.59 11.26 8.47
N LYS A 60 25.71 11.42 7.47
CA LYS A 60 24.50 12.24 7.57
C LYS A 60 23.40 11.51 8.36
N PRO A 61 22.54 12.23 9.10
CA PRO A 61 21.30 11.67 9.63
C PRO A 61 20.34 11.31 8.50
N ALA A 62 19.53 10.26 8.70
CA ALA A 62 18.38 9.98 7.82
C ALA A 62 17.28 11.03 8.08
N GLY A 63 17.36 12.13 7.34
CA GLY A 63 16.53 13.33 7.50
C GLY A 63 15.20 13.27 6.75
N SER A 64 14.51 14.41 6.69
CA SER A 64 13.21 14.56 6.03
C SER A 64 13.25 14.35 4.51
N ASP A 65 14.42 14.21 3.91
CA ASP A 65 14.70 13.89 2.51
C ASP A 65 15.09 12.43 2.27
N ALA A 66 15.15 11.61 3.33
CA ALA A 66 15.50 10.19 3.26
C ALA A 66 14.68 9.47 2.16
N PRO A 67 15.33 8.69 1.26
CA PRO A 67 14.71 8.15 0.07
C PRO A 67 13.88 6.88 0.33
N CYS A 68 14.13 6.21 1.46
CA CYS A 68 13.51 4.94 1.81
C CYS A 68 12.76 5.04 3.13
N VAL A 69 11.97 4.00 3.40
CA VAL A 69 11.36 3.76 4.70
C VAL A 69 11.68 2.35 5.16
N GLU A 70 11.86 2.18 6.46
CA GLU A 70 11.84 0.87 7.10
C GLU A 70 10.45 0.59 7.63
N LYS A 71 9.88 -0.56 7.25
CA LYS A 71 8.72 -1.15 7.94
C LYS A 71 9.21 -2.27 8.84
N VAL A 72 8.77 -2.27 10.10
CA VAL A 72 9.21 -3.23 11.11
C VAL A 72 8.04 -3.78 11.91
N GLU A 73 8.03 -5.10 12.11
CA GLU A 73 7.08 -5.85 12.94
C GLU A 73 7.84 -6.87 13.80
N PRO A 74 7.30 -7.29 14.96
CA PRO A 74 7.76 -8.50 15.64
C PRO A 74 7.91 -9.67 14.66
N SER A 75 9.00 -10.43 14.78
CA SER A 75 9.36 -11.46 13.79
C SER A 75 8.35 -12.61 13.67
N ASP A 76 7.55 -12.81 14.71
CA ASP A 76 6.46 -13.78 14.85
C ASP A 76 5.12 -13.26 14.31
N ASN A 77 5.00 -11.97 13.96
CA ASN A 77 3.85 -11.44 13.25
C ASN A 77 3.83 -11.91 11.78
N GLY A 78 2.64 -12.34 11.32
CA GLY A 78 2.43 -12.92 9.99
C GLY A 78 2.30 -11.95 8.80
N PRO A 79 1.68 -10.76 8.91
CA PRO A 79 1.43 -9.88 7.76
C PRO A 79 2.69 -9.41 7.04
N LEU A 80 3.69 -8.87 7.77
CA LEU A 80 4.94 -8.41 7.13
C LEU A 80 5.71 -9.55 6.46
N LEU A 81 5.61 -10.79 6.95
CA LEU A 81 6.23 -11.94 6.27
C LEU A 81 5.60 -12.21 4.91
N THR A 82 4.28 -12.07 4.79
CA THR A 82 3.57 -12.24 3.51
C THR A 82 3.94 -11.13 2.53
N GLU A 83 3.92 -9.89 3.00
CA GLU A 83 4.32 -8.72 2.23
C GLU A 83 5.78 -8.82 1.76
N LEU A 84 6.71 -9.15 2.65
CA LEU A 84 8.13 -9.32 2.33
C LEU A 84 8.35 -10.38 1.25
N LYS A 85 7.59 -11.49 1.31
CA LYS A 85 7.66 -12.58 0.32
C LYS A 85 7.25 -12.13 -1.08
N PHE A 86 6.29 -11.21 -1.20
CA PHE A 86 5.95 -10.57 -2.48
C PHE A 86 7.12 -9.71 -2.96
N TYR A 87 7.60 -8.79 -2.11
CA TYR A 87 8.65 -7.84 -2.46
C TYR A 87 9.95 -8.53 -2.93
N GLN A 88 10.37 -9.59 -2.23
CA GLN A 88 11.54 -10.37 -2.59
C GLN A 88 11.42 -11.11 -3.93
N ARG A 89 10.22 -11.44 -4.38
CA ARG A 89 9.99 -12.22 -5.62
C ARG A 89 9.65 -11.36 -6.82
N ALA A 90 8.92 -10.27 -6.60
CA ALA A 90 8.26 -9.51 -7.65
C ALA A 90 8.49 -8.00 -7.56
N ALA A 91 9.39 -7.50 -6.71
CA ALA A 91 9.58 -6.05 -6.59
C ALA A 91 11.06 -5.63 -6.52
N LYS A 92 11.96 -6.47 -7.04
CA LYS A 92 13.37 -6.11 -7.16
C LYS A 92 13.52 -4.98 -8.20
N PRO A 93 14.42 -4.01 -7.99
CA PRO A 93 14.61 -2.90 -8.92
C PRO A 93 14.84 -3.36 -10.36
N GLU A 94 15.62 -4.42 -10.58
CA GLU A 94 15.96 -4.94 -11.90
C GLU A 94 14.74 -5.53 -12.62
N GLN A 95 13.87 -6.24 -11.88
CA GLN A 95 12.64 -6.82 -12.41
C GLN A 95 11.66 -5.72 -12.84
N ILE A 96 11.44 -4.73 -11.99
CA ILE A 96 10.57 -3.58 -12.28
C ILE A 96 11.12 -2.80 -13.49
N GLN A 97 12.42 -2.52 -13.53
CA GLN A 97 13.04 -1.81 -14.67
C GLN A 97 12.93 -2.60 -15.97
N LYS A 98 13.10 -3.93 -15.93
CA LYS A 98 12.88 -4.79 -17.10
C LYS A 98 11.45 -4.69 -17.60
N TRP A 99 10.46 -4.72 -16.71
CA TRP A 99 9.05 -4.58 -17.09
C TRP A 99 8.75 -3.24 -17.76
N ILE A 100 9.20 -2.14 -17.15
CA ILE A 100 9.04 -0.78 -17.68
C ILE A 100 9.58 -0.68 -19.10
N ARG A 101 10.79 -1.20 -19.36
CA ARG A 101 11.42 -1.18 -20.70
C ARG A 101 10.66 -2.02 -21.72
N THR A 102 10.31 -3.25 -21.35
CA THR A 102 9.63 -4.20 -22.26
C THR A 102 8.22 -3.76 -22.63
N HIS A 103 7.51 -3.12 -21.70
CA HIS A 103 6.15 -2.63 -21.89
C HIS A 103 6.09 -1.14 -22.29
N LYS A 104 7.25 -0.50 -22.52
CA LYS A 104 7.38 0.91 -22.92
C LYS A 104 6.62 1.88 -22.01
N LEU A 105 6.63 1.60 -20.71
CA LEU A 105 5.97 2.44 -19.70
C LEU A 105 6.87 3.61 -19.29
N LYS A 106 6.28 4.71 -18.83
CA LYS A 106 7.04 5.82 -18.21
C LYS A 106 7.53 5.45 -16.81
N TYR A 107 6.73 4.69 -16.08
CA TYR A 107 7.03 4.13 -14.76
C TYR A 107 6.08 2.97 -14.48
N LEU A 108 6.33 2.24 -13.38
CA LEU A 108 5.43 1.21 -12.85
C LEU A 108 5.16 1.53 -11.38
N GLY A 109 3.89 1.57 -10.98
CA GLY A 109 3.43 1.90 -9.63
C GLY A 109 3.63 0.78 -8.60
N VAL A 110 4.72 0.02 -8.68
CA VAL A 110 5.10 -1.02 -7.71
C VAL A 110 6.30 -0.50 -6.92
N PRO A 111 6.24 -0.43 -5.58
CA PRO A 111 7.37 0.05 -4.76
C PRO A 111 8.59 -0.85 -4.91
N LYS A 112 9.79 -0.27 -4.94
CA LYS A 112 11.02 -1.07 -5.01
C LYS A 112 11.37 -1.64 -3.64
N TYR A 113 11.81 -2.89 -3.65
CA TYR A 113 12.43 -3.57 -2.52
C TYR A 113 13.94 -3.29 -2.49
N TRP A 114 14.45 -2.86 -1.33
CA TRP A 114 15.87 -2.53 -1.17
C TRP A 114 16.63 -3.46 -0.24
N GLY A 115 15.96 -4.08 0.72
CA GLY A 115 16.59 -4.93 1.71
C GLY A 115 15.61 -5.40 2.78
N SER A 116 16.00 -6.42 3.55
CA SER A 116 15.28 -6.89 4.72
C SER A 116 16.23 -7.64 5.65
N GLY A 117 15.84 -7.79 6.91
CA GLY A 117 16.62 -8.52 7.88
C GLY A 117 15.86 -8.81 9.16
N LEU A 118 16.58 -9.39 10.10
CA LEU A 118 16.17 -9.53 11.49
C LEU A 118 17.02 -8.58 12.34
N HIS A 119 16.39 -8.02 13.36
CA HIS A 119 17.07 -7.16 14.31
C HIS A 119 16.57 -7.48 15.72
N ASP A 120 17.49 -7.79 16.62
CA ASP A 120 17.17 -8.15 17.99
C ASP A 120 17.33 -6.94 18.92
N LYS A 121 16.31 -6.67 19.72
CA LYS A 121 16.29 -5.58 20.70
C LYS A 121 15.57 -6.04 21.96
N ASN A 122 16.21 -5.85 23.12
CA ASN A 122 15.66 -6.22 24.43
C ASN A 122 15.18 -7.69 24.52
N GLY A 123 15.90 -8.62 23.89
CA GLY A 123 15.54 -10.04 23.87
C GLY A 123 14.35 -10.39 22.96
N LYS A 124 13.87 -9.45 22.15
CA LYS A 124 12.84 -9.68 21.13
C LYS A 124 13.43 -9.53 19.73
N SER A 125 13.02 -10.42 18.82
CA SER A 125 13.44 -10.38 17.43
C SER A 125 12.41 -9.70 16.55
N TYR A 126 12.85 -8.76 15.72
CA TYR A 126 12.01 -7.97 14.82
C TYR A 126 12.40 -8.20 13.37
N ARG A 127 11.40 -8.34 12.51
CA ARG A 127 11.57 -8.39 11.06
C ARG A 127 11.44 -6.99 10.50
N PHE A 128 12.39 -6.57 9.68
CA PHE A 128 12.33 -5.29 8.99
C PHE A 128 12.47 -5.45 7.48
N MET A 129 11.93 -4.48 6.75
CA MET A 129 12.02 -4.38 5.29
C MET A 129 12.22 -2.93 4.88
N ILE A 130 13.11 -2.69 3.92
CA ILE A 130 13.41 -1.39 3.35
C ILE A 130 12.76 -1.28 1.97
N ILE A 131 11.93 -0.25 1.79
CA ILE A 131 11.22 0.06 0.53
C ILE A 131 11.29 1.56 0.21
N ASP A 132 10.91 1.93 -1.01
CA ASP A 132 10.78 3.33 -1.42
C ASP A 132 9.89 4.15 -0.45
N ARG A 133 10.25 5.42 -0.25
CA ARG A 133 9.40 6.39 0.46
C ARG A 133 8.36 7.02 -0.45
N PHE A 134 7.15 7.19 0.08
CA PHE A 134 6.02 7.84 -0.60
C PHE A 134 5.49 9.06 0.16
N GLY A 135 4.65 9.83 -0.52
CA GLY A 135 3.91 10.96 0.02
C GLY A 135 2.55 10.55 0.58
N SER A 136 1.53 11.38 0.35
CA SER A 136 0.17 11.17 0.84
C SER A 136 -0.55 10.03 0.09
N ASP A 137 -1.40 9.31 0.83
CA ASP A 137 -2.35 8.37 0.25
C ASP A 137 -3.54 9.10 -0.40
N LEU A 138 -4.15 8.46 -1.40
CA LEU A 138 -5.27 9.03 -2.14
C LEU A 138 -6.54 9.17 -1.29
N GLN A 139 -6.69 8.41 -0.21
CA GLN A 139 -7.84 8.55 0.69
C GLN A 139 -7.83 9.92 1.38
N LYS A 140 -6.70 10.34 1.93
CA LYS A 140 -6.53 11.69 2.50
C LYS A 140 -6.76 12.79 1.47
N ILE A 141 -6.28 12.59 0.24
CA ILE A 141 -6.46 13.55 -0.85
C ILE A 141 -7.93 13.64 -1.25
N TYR A 142 -8.62 12.49 -1.36
CA TYR A 142 -10.04 12.41 -1.64
C TYR A 142 -10.87 13.15 -0.58
N GLU A 143 -10.59 12.90 0.70
CA GLU A 143 -11.25 13.58 1.82
C GLU A 143 -11.01 15.09 1.81
N ALA A 144 -9.77 15.51 1.58
CA ALA A 144 -9.41 16.93 1.50
C ALA A 144 -10.02 17.63 0.27
N ASN A 145 -10.32 16.89 -0.79
CA ASN A 145 -10.99 17.38 -2.00
C ASN A 145 -12.52 17.18 -1.96
N ALA A 146 -13.11 17.28 -0.76
CA ALA A 146 -14.56 17.13 -0.53
C ALA A 146 -15.15 15.83 -1.09
N LYS A 147 -14.38 14.73 -1.00
CA LYS A 147 -14.76 13.39 -1.47
C LYS A 147 -15.08 13.37 -2.97
N ARG A 148 -14.28 14.06 -3.78
CA ARG A 148 -14.40 14.05 -5.25
C ARG A 148 -13.04 13.98 -5.93
N PHE A 149 -13.01 13.29 -7.07
CA PHE A 149 -11.96 13.41 -8.06
C PHE A 149 -12.58 13.77 -9.40
N SER A 150 -11.82 14.45 -10.26
CA SER A 150 -12.25 14.72 -11.63
C SER A 150 -12.29 13.41 -12.43
N GLN A 151 -13.13 13.37 -13.47
CA GLN A 151 -13.19 12.21 -14.36
C GLN A 151 -11.82 11.90 -14.98
N LYS A 152 -11.05 12.94 -15.36
CA LYS A 152 -9.68 12.79 -15.86
C LYS A 152 -8.78 12.09 -14.84
N ALA A 153 -8.79 12.54 -13.58
CA ALA A 153 -7.98 11.95 -12.52
C ALA A 153 -8.35 10.47 -12.30
N VAL A 154 -9.65 10.14 -12.26
CA VAL A 154 -10.11 8.75 -12.11
C VAL A 154 -9.62 7.88 -13.27
N LEU A 155 -9.78 8.33 -14.52
CA LEU A 155 -9.32 7.58 -15.70
C LEU A 155 -7.80 7.38 -15.69
N GLN A 156 -7.05 8.42 -15.35
CA GLN A 156 -5.59 8.36 -15.25
C GLN A 156 -5.12 7.41 -14.17
N LEU A 157 -5.69 7.50 -12.96
CA LEU A 157 -5.44 6.53 -11.88
C LEU A 157 -5.75 5.11 -12.34
N SER A 158 -6.85 4.92 -13.07
CA SER A 158 -7.29 3.60 -13.53
C SER A 158 -6.30 2.95 -14.49
N LEU A 159 -5.79 3.71 -15.45
CA LEU A 159 -4.77 3.21 -16.37
C LEU A 159 -3.50 2.79 -15.62
N ARG A 160 -3.04 3.58 -14.65
CA ARG A 160 -1.83 3.27 -13.87
C ARG A 160 -2.02 2.07 -12.94
N ILE A 161 -3.21 1.91 -12.34
CA ILE A 161 -3.53 0.74 -11.52
C ILE A 161 -3.56 -0.52 -12.39
N LEU A 162 -4.14 -0.46 -13.59
CA LEU A 162 -4.11 -1.60 -14.53
C LEU A 162 -2.69 -2.02 -14.91
N ASP A 163 -1.78 -1.06 -15.11
CA ASP A 163 -0.35 -1.35 -15.37
C ASP A 163 0.28 -2.13 -14.20
N VAL A 164 -0.08 -1.79 -12.96
CA VAL A 164 0.37 -2.51 -11.77
C VAL A 164 -0.26 -3.90 -11.67
N LEU A 165 -1.58 -4.02 -11.87
CA LEU A 165 -2.29 -5.29 -11.77
C LEU A 165 -1.81 -6.30 -12.81
N GLU A 166 -1.59 -5.87 -14.06
CA GLU A 166 -1.02 -6.74 -15.08
C GLU A 166 0.35 -7.27 -14.64
N TYR A 167 1.21 -6.39 -14.12
CA TYR A 167 2.52 -6.77 -13.61
C TYR A 167 2.43 -7.82 -12.50
N ILE A 168 1.70 -7.54 -11.42
CA ILE A 168 1.67 -8.44 -10.27
C ILE A 168 1.00 -9.78 -10.60
N HIS A 169 0.00 -9.78 -11.49
CA HIS A 169 -0.69 -10.99 -11.93
C HIS A 169 0.19 -11.88 -12.80
N GLU A 170 1.01 -11.30 -13.69
CA GLU A 170 2.02 -12.05 -14.46
C GLU A 170 3.18 -12.56 -13.59
N HIS A 171 3.35 -12.00 -12.38
CA HIS A 171 4.25 -12.51 -11.34
C HIS A 171 3.53 -13.41 -10.33
N GLU A 172 2.36 -13.95 -10.69
CA GLU A 172 1.60 -14.95 -9.92
C GLU A 172 0.92 -14.43 -8.64
N TYR A 173 0.86 -13.12 -8.45
CA TYR A 173 0.25 -12.49 -7.27
C TYR A 173 -1.05 -11.77 -7.62
N VAL A 174 -1.98 -11.77 -6.67
CA VAL A 174 -3.08 -10.81 -6.57
C VAL A 174 -2.85 -9.96 -5.32
N HIS A 175 -3.24 -8.69 -5.34
CA HIS A 175 -3.02 -7.77 -4.22
C HIS A 175 -4.09 -7.98 -3.12
N GLY A 176 -5.35 -8.18 -3.49
CA GLY A 176 -6.48 -8.47 -2.59
C GLY A 176 -7.11 -7.23 -1.93
N ASP A 177 -6.35 -6.14 -1.75
CA ASP A 177 -6.80 -4.96 -1.00
C ASP A 177 -6.61 -3.62 -1.73
N ILE A 178 -7.02 -3.54 -3.00
CA ILE A 178 -6.98 -2.28 -3.75
C ILE A 178 -8.01 -1.31 -3.17
N LYS A 179 -7.54 -0.15 -2.67
CA LYS A 179 -8.35 0.95 -2.12
C LYS A 179 -7.52 2.24 -2.09
N ALA A 180 -8.18 3.38 -1.95
CA ALA A 180 -7.51 4.69 -1.99
C ALA A 180 -6.44 4.88 -0.90
N SER A 181 -6.59 4.25 0.27
CA SER A 181 -5.59 4.32 1.35
C SER A 181 -4.33 3.50 1.08
N ASN A 182 -4.37 2.55 0.13
CA ASN A 182 -3.23 1.75 -0.32
C ASN A 182 -2.63 2.29 -1.64
N LEU A 183 -3.11 3.44 -2.12
CA LEU A 183 -2.57 4.13 -3.28
C LEU A 183 -1.87 5.40 -2.81
N LEU A 184 -0.55 5.43 -2.89
CA LEU A 184 0.27 6.56 -2.42
C LEU A 184 0.93 7.25 -3.61
N LEU A 185 1.10 8.56 -3.50
CA LEU A 185 1.84 9.32 -4.51
C LEU A 185 3.35 9.23 -4.26
N SER A 186 4.16 9.30 -5.33
CA SER A 186 5.60 9.46 -5.18
C SER A 186 5.92 10.74 -4.41
N TYR A 187 6.84 10.64 -3.46
CA TYR A 187 7.33 11.79 -2.70
C TYR A 187 8.01 12.85 -3.59
N LYS A 188 8.46 12.47 -4.80
CA LYS A 188 9.17 13.36 -5.74
C LYS A 188 8.29 13.80 -6.91
N ASN A 189 7.31 13.01 -7.30
CA ASN A 189 6.48 13.27 -8.47
C ASN A 189 4.99 13.04 -8.16
N PRO A 190 4.18 14.11 -8.03
CA PRO A 190 2.76 13.98 -7.69
C PRO A 190 1.92 13.32 -8.79
N ASP A 191 2.45 13.16 -10.01
CA ASP A 191 1.78 12.48 -11.13
C ASP A 191 2.05 10.95 -11.16
N GLN A 192 2.80 10.42 -10.18
CA GLN A 192 3.06 8.99 -10.07
C GLN A 192 2.36 8.38 -8.85
N VAL A 193 1.51 7.39 -9.08
CA VAL A 193 0.79 6.63 -8.05
C VAL A 193 1.36 5.23 -7.89
N TYR A 194 1.45 4.75 -6.66
CA TYR A 194 1.99 3.45 -6.30
C TYR A 194 0.99 2.68 -5.45
N LEU A 195 0.79 1.39 -5.77
CA LEU A 195 0.02 0.47 -4.96
C LEU A 195 0.95 -0.17 -3.92
N VAL A 196 0.67 0.05 -2.64
CA VAL A 196 1.45 -0.43 -1.49
C VAL A 196 0.62 -1.35 -0.61
N ASP A 197 1.23 -1.93 0.43
CA ASP A 197 0.61 -2.82 1.40
C ASP A 197 0.15 -4.16 0.81
N TYR A 198 1.14 -5.01 0.53
CA TYR A 198 0.93 -6.37 0.02
C TYR A 198 0.74 -7.38 1.16
N GLY A 199 0.34 -6.94 2.36
CA GLY A 199 0.12 -7.81 3.52
C GLY A 199 -0.98 -8.86 3.30
N LEU A 200 -1.95 -8.55 2.44
CA LEU A 200 -3.03 -9.45 2.02
C LEU A 200 -2.80 -10.12 0.66
N ALA A 201 -1.66 -9.85 0.02
CA ALA A 201 -1.37 -10.40 -1.28
C ALA A 201 -1.35 -11.94 -1.25
N TYR A 202 -1.77 -12.54 -2.36
CA TYR A 202 -1.89 -13.99 -2.49
C TYR A 202 -1.23 -14.48 -3.77
N ARG A 203 -0.33 -15.45 -3.64
CA ARG A 203 0.31 -16.11 -4.78
C ARG A 203 -0.63 -17.17 -5.34
N TYR A 204 -1.50 -16.76 -6.26
CA TYR A 204 -2.60 -17.57 -6.79
C TYR A 204 -2.13 -18.63 -7.79
N CYS A 205 -0.98 -18.43 -8.45
CA CYS A 205 -0.48 -19.31 -9.51
C CYS A 205 0.99 -19.69 -9.32
N PRO A 206 1.39 -20.24 -8.16
CA PRO A 206 2.80 -20.56 -7.90
C PRO A 206 3.34 -21.53 -8.95
N GLU A 207 4.44 -21.15 -9.60
CA GLU A 207 5.12 -21.98 -10.61
C GLU A 207 4.21 -22.32 -11.79
N GLY A 208 3.31 -21.40 -12.13
CA GLY A 208 2.31 -21.58 -13.20
C GLY A 208 1.16 -22.53 -12.85
N VAL A 209 1.13 -23.11 -11.64
CA VAL A 209 0.04 -23.97 -11.19
C VAL A 209 -1.00 -23.13 -10.46
N HIS A 210 -2.15 -22.91 -11.09
CA HIS A 210 -3.25 -22.17 -10.48
C HIS A 210 -3.80 -22.92 -9.27
N ARG A 211 -3.83 -22.27 -8.09
CA ARG A 211 -4.39 -22.86 -6.87
C ARG A 211 -5.89 -23.05 -7.02
N GLU A 212 -6.39 -24.14 -6.47
CA GLU A 212 -7.83 -24.43 -6.46
C GLU A 212 -8.61 -23.42 -5.63
N TYR A 213 -9.89 -23.28 -5.96
CA TYR A 213 -10.82 -22.22 -5.54
C TYR A 213 -11.23 -22.26 -4.04
N LYS A 214 -10.51 -22.99 -3.18
CA LYS A 214 -10.87 -23.18 -1.76
C LYS A 214 -9.71 -22.80 -0.83
N ASP A 215 -9.78 -21.63 -0.23
CA ASP A 215 -8.96 -21.28 0.96
C ASP A 215 -9.85 -20.76 2.10
N SER A 216 -10.40 -21.70 2.88
CA SER A 216 -11.28 -21.42 4.01
C SER A 216 -10.64 -20.61 5.16
N LYS A 217 -9.30 -20.44 5.17
CA LYS A 217 -8.58 -19.73 6.23
C LYS A 217 -8.55 -18.20 6.05
N ARG A 218 -8.98 -17.69 4.89
CA ARG A 218 -8.94 -16.26 4.52
C ARG A 218 -10.32 -15.65 4.24
N ARG A 219 -11.39 -16.31 4.70
CA ARG A 219 -12.77 -15.83 4.55
C ARG A 219 -12.92 -14.48 5.27
N HIS A 220 -13.43 -13.48 4.56
CA HIS A 220 -13.60 -12.08 5.03
C HIS A 220 -12.31 -11.27 5.25
N ASP A 221 -11.16 -11.68 4.70
CA ASP A 221 -9.99 -10.80 4.66
C ASP A 221 -10.23 -9.61 3.69
N GLY A 222 -9.67 -8.43 4.00
CA GLY A 222 -9.84 -7.19 3.22
C GLY A 222 -10.91 -6.24 3.78
N THR A 223 -10.99 -5.00 3.24
CA THR A 223 -12.03 -4.05 3.67
C THR A 223 -13.41 -4.51 3.20
N THR A 224 -14.35 -4.74 4.12
CA THR A 224 -15.71 -5.28 3.84
C THR A 224 -16.46 -4.58 2.71
N GLU A 225 -16.34 -3.25 2.63
CA GLU A 225 -17.00 -2.40 1.62
C GLU A 225 -16.43 -2.60 0.20
N PHE A 226 -15.23 -3.15 0.10
CA PHE A 226 -14.51 -3.34 -1.16
C PHE A 226 -14.08 -4.79 -1.36
N THR A 227 -14.45 -5.74 -0.50
CA THR A 227 -13.96 -7.13 -0.67
C THR A 227 -14.76 -7.85 -1.74
N SER A 228 -14.11 -8.66 -2.56
CA SER A 228 -14.76 -9.33 -3.70
C SER A 228 -15.82 -10.32 -3.23
N ILE A 229 -16.81 -10.61 -4.09
CA ILE A 229 -17.82 -11.65 -3.84
C ILE A 229 -17.14 -12.99 -3.49
N ASP A 230 -16.05 -13.32 -4.19
CA ASP A 230 -15.21 -14.49 -3.92
C ASP A 230 -14.72 -14.50 -2.46
N THR A 231 -14.12 -13.40 -2.00
CA THR A 231 -13.60 -13.29 -0.63
C THR A 231 -14.71 -13.34 0.43
N HIS A 232 -15.88 -12.76 0.16
CA HIS A 232 -17.09 -12.89 0.99
C HIS A 232 -17.55 -14.34 1.10
N ASN A 233 -17.42 -15.11 0.02
CA ASN A 233 -17.77 -16.54 -0.02
C ASN A 233 -16.67 -17.46 0.54
N GLY A 234 -15.52 -16.91 0.96
CA GLY A 234 -14.39 -17.68 1.48
C GLY A 234 -13.62 -18.45 0.41
N VAL A 235 -13.64 -17.93 -0.81
CA VAL A 235 -12.87 -18.39 -1.95
C VAL A 235 -11.49 -17.73 -1.94
N ALA A 236 -10.48 -18.44 -2.44
CA ALA A 236 -9.13 -17.88 -2.59
C ALA A 236 -9.12 -16.67 -3.55
N PRO A 237 -8.46 -15.55 -3.21
CA PRO A 237 -8.36 -14.39 -4.10
C PRO A 237 -7.80 -14.78 -5.48
N SER A 238 -8.46 -14.31 -6.54
CA SER A 238 -8.13 -14.61 -7.93
C SER A 238 -7.99 -13.32 -8.74
N ARG A 239 -7.31 -13.41 -9.90
CA ARG A 239 -7.23 -12.27 -10.83
C ARG A 239 -8.62 -11.75 -11.19
N HIS A 240 -9.56 -12.68 -11.36
CA HIS A 240 -10.96 -12.39 -11.68
C HIS A 240 -11.63 -11.62 -10.55
N GLY A 241 -11.57 -12.10 -9.30
CA GLY A 241 -12.16 -11.42 -8.15
C GLY A 241 -11.55 -10.04 -7.88
N GLU A 242 -10.24 -9.87 -8.11
CA GLU A 242 -9.55 -8.58 -7.93
C GLU A 242 -9.89 -7.56 -9.03
N ILE A 243 -9.90 -7.99 -10.29
CA ILE A 243 -10.37 -7.14 -11.39
C ILE A 243 -11.85 -6.85 -11.23
N ALA A 244 -12.70 -7.84 -10.92
CA ALA A 244 -14.12 -7.65 -10.71
C ALA A 244 -14.38 -6.70 -9.54
N LYS A 245 -13.60 -6.72 -8.46
CA LYS A 245 -13.64 -5.71 -7.38
C LYS A 245 -13.31 -4.31 -7.90
N TYR A 246 -12.22 -4.18 -8.66
CA TYR A 246 -11.81 -2.91 -9.26
C TYR A 246 -12.84 -2.40 -10.29
N MET A 247 -13.45 -3.31 -11.03
CA MET A 247 -14.46 -3.09 -12.07
C MET A 247 -15.88 -3.13 -11.52
N GLU A 248 -16.16 -3.49 -10.28
CA GLU A 248 -17.49 -3.29 -9.67
C GLU A 248 -17.65 -1.81 -9.34
N ALA A 249 -16.53 -1.10 -9.14
CA ALA A 249 -16.44 0.36 -9.22
C ALA A 249 -16.51 0.90 -10.67
N VAL A 250 -16.38 0.05 -11.71
CA VAL A 250 -16.36 0.38 -13.15
C VAL A 250 -17.09 -0.73 -13.97
N LYS A 251 -18.38 -0.97 -13.71
CA LYS A 251 -19.20 -2.07 -14.30
C LYS A 251 -19.14 -2.01 -15.84
N LEU A 252 -19.05 -3.06 -16.67
CA LEU A 252 -19.38 -4.50 -16.69
C LEU A 252 -18.37 -5.17 -17.66
N LEU A 253 -18.04 -6.47 -17.53
CA LEU A 253 -17.64 -7.42 -18.62
C LEU A 253 -17.12 -8.76 -18.02
N ASP A 254 -17.34 -9.87 -18.74
CA ASP A 254 -17.12 -11.28 -18.28
C ASP A 254 -15.79 -11.87 -18.78
N TYR A 255 -14.97 -12.47 -17.89
CA TYR A 255 -13.51 -12.20 -17.94
C TYR A 255 -12.58 -13.37 -17.50
N THR A 256 -11.97 -14.07 -18.49
CA THR A 256 -10.94 -15.13 -18.29
C THR A 256 -9.71 -15.06 -19.23
N GLU A 257 -9.59 -14.08 -20.13
CA GLU A 257 -8.50 -14.04 -21.13
C GLU A 257 -7.25 -13.25 -20.69
N LYS A 258 -6.10 -13.44 -21.35
CA LYS A 258 -4.86 -12.67 -21.15
C LYS A 258 -4.85 -11.34 -21.94
N ARG A 259 -5.67 -11.21 -23.00
CA ARG A 259 -5.80 -10.00 -23.87
C ARG A 259 -6.60 -8.84 -23.24
N LEU A 260 -6.65 -8.84 -21.94
CA LEU A 260 -7.79 -8.38 -21.19
C LEU A 260 -7.55 -7.01 -20.57
N TYR A 261 -6.35 -6.84 -20.04
CA TYR A 261 -5.78 -5.54 -19.72
C TYR A 261 -5.73 -4.64 -20.94
N GLN A 262 -5.38 -5.18 -22.11
CA GLN A 262 -5.39 -4.40 -23.34
C GLN A 262 -6.80 -3.95 -23.72
N LYS A 263 -7.78 -4.86 -23.73
CA LYS A 263 -9.21 -4.51 -23.95
C LYS A 263 -9.68 -3.41 -22.99
N PHE A 264 -9.32 -3.50 -21.71
CA PHE A 264 -9.68 -2.48 -20.73
C PHE A 264 -8.95 -1.16 -20.90
N ARG A 265 -7.65 -1.19 -21.20
CA ARG A 265 -6.91 0.02 -21.57
C ARG A 265 -7.58 0.71 -22.75
N ASP A 266 -7.95 -0.05 -23.78
CA ASP A 266 -8.60 0.50 -24.97
C ASP A 266 -9.95 1.16 -24.63
N ILE A 267 -10.76 0.54 -23.77
CA ILE A 267 -12.02 1.11 -23.27
C ILE A 267 -11.75 2.40 -22.47
N LEU A 268 -10.82 2.37 -21.51
CA LEU A 268 -10.50 3.53 -20.69
C LEU A 268 -9.88 4.67 -21.50
N LEU A 269 -9.16 4.37 -22.59
CA LEU A 269 -8.58 5.37 -23.49
C LEU A 269 -9.61 6.00 -24.45
N GLN A 270 -10.77 5.38 -24.66
CA GLN A 270 -11.89 6.00 -25.37
C GLN A 270 -12.54 7.11 -24.54
N GLY A 271 -12.57 6.97 -23.21
CA GLY A 271 -13.12 7.97 -22.28
C GLY A 271 -12.51 9.37 -22.43
N PRO A 272 -11.17 9.54 -22.32
CA PRO A 272 -10.51 10.81 -22.53
C PRO A 272 -10.82 11.42 -23.91
N LYS A 273 -10.83 10.62 -24.97
CA LYS A 273 -11.13 11.09 -26.34
C LYS A 273 -12.54 11.68 -26.44
N ALA A 274 -13.52 11.08 -25.77
CA ALA A 274 -14.89 11.59 -25.71
C ALA A 274 -15.03 12.91 -24.94
N VAL A 275 -14.08 13.22 -24.04
CA VAL A 275 -14.03 14.46 -23.23
C VAL A 275 -12.99 15.45 -23.79
N GLY A 276 -12.43 15.21 -24.99
CA GLY A 276 -11.42 16.08 -25.60
C GLY A 276 -10.05 16.07 -24.89
N SER A 277 -9.78 15.05 -24.07
CA SER A 277 -8.56 14.85 -23.31
C SER A 277 -7.72 13.70 -23.88
N LYS A 278 -6.41 13.68 -23.62
CA LYS A 278 -5.49 12.61 -24.02
C LYS A 278 -4.83 11.99 -22.79
N ASP A 279 -4.27 10.79 -22.92
CA ASP A 279 -3.39 10.27 -21.87
C ASP A 279 -2.07 11.06 -21.84
N ASP A 280 -2.04 12.11 -21.01
CA ASP A 280 -0.86 12.94 -20.76
C ASP A 280 -0.08 12.47 -19.51
N SER A 281 -0.55 11.42 -18.83
CA SER A 281 -0.01 10.89 -17.57
C SER A 281 -0.04 11.89 -16.40
N LYS A 282 -0.93 12.89 -16.45
CA LYS A 282 -1.13 13.89 -15.39
C LYS A 282 -2.29 13.48 -14.50
N LEU A 283 -2.09 13.41 -13.18
CA LEU A 283 -3.16 13.03 -12.24
C LEU A 283 -4.07 14.22 -11.87
N ASP A 284 -3.55 15.45 -11.97
CA ASP A 284 -4.29 16.70 -11.71
C ASP A 284 -5.03 16.74 -10.37
N LEU A 285 -4.37 16.32 -9.29
CA LEU A 285 -4.98 16.19 -7.96
C LEU A 285 -5.10 17.51 -7.19
N GLY A 286 -4.79 18.67 -7.79
CA GLY A 286 -5.11 20.05 -7.36
C GLY A 286 -4.52 20.57 -6.03
N ILE A 287 -4.54 19.75 -4.99
CA ILE A 287 -4.21 20.07 -3.60
C ILE A 287 -2.89 19.44 -3.12
N VAL A 288 -2.10 18.90 -4.06
CA VAL A 288 -0.87 18.17 -3.79
C VAL A 288 0.36 18.99 -4.23
N GLU A 289 1.42 18.95 -3.44
CA GLU A 289 2.76 19.44 -3.75
C GLU A 289 3.78 18.38 -3.29
N ASN A 290 4.75 18.02 -4.15
CA ASN A 290 5.75 16.98 -3.87
C ASN A 290 5.14 15.66 -3.31
N GLY A 291 4.06 15.19 -3.95
CA GLY A 291 3.35 13.98 -3.57
C GLY A 291 2.57 14.04 -2.25
N SER A 292 2.57 15.17 -1.55
CA SER A 292 1.89 15.35 -0.27
C SER A 292 0.84 16.47 -0.33
N LEU A 293 -0.16 16.43 0.56
CA LEU A 293 -1.10 17.55 0.68
C LEU A 293 -0.34 18.86 0.94
N LYS A 294 -0.73 19.94 0.25
CA LYS A 294 -0.19 21.29 0.50
C LYS A 294 -0.40 21.64 1.97
N ALA A 295 0.65 22.12 2.64
CA ALA A 295 0.53 22.62 4.00
C ALA A 295 -0.51 23.76 4.00
N LYS A 296 -1.55 23.65 4.84
CA LYS A 296 -2.46 24.78 5.07
C LYS A 296 -1.60 25.95 5.55
N ALA A 297 -1.64 27.08 4.86
CA ALA A 297 -1.02 28.31 5.34
C ALA A 297 -1.53 28.55 6.77
N VAL A 298 -0.62 28.52 7.74
CA VAL A 298 -0.96 28.82 9.13
C VAL A 298 -1.44 30.27 9.12
N ALA A 299 -2.76 30.47 9.21
CA ALA A 299 -3.31 31.78 9.48
C ALA A 299 -2.69 32.23 10.79
N LYS A 300 -1.82 33.25 10.74
CA LYS A 300 -1.32 33.94 11.93
C LYS A 300 -2.55 34.31 12.76
N LYS A 301 -2.82 33.58 13.84
CA LYS A 301 -3.75 34.05 14.87
C LYS A 301 -3.17 35.38 15.34
N ARG A 302 -3.80 36.50 14.94
CA ARG A 302 -3.58 37.80 15.56
C ARG A 302 -3.76 37.56 17.07
N LYS A 303 -2.69 37.74 17.85
CA LYS A 303 -2.79 37.81 19.30
C LYS A 303 -3.79 38.95 19.59
N LYS A 304 -5.01 38.61 20.05
CA LYS A 304 -5.86 39.60 20.71
C LYS A 304 -5.12 40.01 21.98
N ALA A 305 -4.85 41.30 22.12
CA ALA A 305 -4.34 41.87 23.36
C ALA A 305 -5.29 41.47 24.51
N PRO A 306 -4.77 41.18 25.72
CA PRO A 306 -5.63 40.89 26.85
C PRO A 306 -6.43 42.16 27.20
N ASN A 307 -7.76 42.05 27.17
CA ASN A 307 -8.63 43.04 27.78
C ASN A 307 -8.41 42.96 29.29
N LEU A 308 -7.67 43.92 29.83
CA LEU A 308 -7.77 44.30 31.24
C LEU A 308 -9.18 44.86 31.46
N VAL A 309 -10.01 44.09 32.15
CA VAL A 309 -11.18 44.63 32.83
C VAL A 309 -10.92 44.43 34.31
N LEU A 310 -10.44 45.51 34.95
CA LEU A 310 -10.70 45.75 36.37
C LEU A 310 -12.21 45.77 36.56
N LYS A 311 -12.70 44.97 37.51
CA LYS A 311 -13.79 45.29 38.44
C LYS A 311 -13.93 44.13 39.43
N ASP A 312 -13.18 44.27 40.51
CA ASP A 312 -13.64 44.29 41.91
C ASP A 312 -14.75 43.29 42.31
N ILE A 313 -14.52 42.53 43.38
CA ILE A 313 -15.12 42.77 44.72
C ILE A 313 -14.84 41.56 45.64
N ILE A 314 -14.28 41.89 46.82
CA ILE A 314 -13.96 41.14 48.06
C ILE A 314 -12.65 40.35 48.09
#